data_AF-A0A544Z8H5-F1
#
_entry.id   AF-A0A544Z8H5-F1
#
_cell.length_a   1.000
_cell.length_b   1.000
_cell.length_c   1.000
_cell.angle_alpha   90.00
_cell.angle_beta   90.00
_cell.angle_gamma   90.00
#
_symmetry.space_group_name_H-M   'P 1'
#
loop_
_entity.id
_entity.type
_entity.pdbx_description
1 polymer ?
#
loop_
_entity_poly.entity_id
_entity_poly.type
_entity_poly.pdbx_seq_one_letter_code
_entity_poly.pdbx_strand_id
1 'polypeptide(L)'
;MSDGPLIVQSDKTLLLEVDHPRADECRKAIAPFAELERAPEHVHTYRITPLALWNARAAGHDAEQVVDALIGFSRYPVPHALLVDVAETMARYGRLRLEKHPIHGLVLSSIDRAVLEEVLRSKKIQPLVGERYGADIVAVHPSERGNIKQTLLKLGWPAEDLAGYVDGEHHPIDLREDGWSLRPYQKEAADAFWHGGSGVVVLPCGAGKTIVGAAAMAHARATTLILVTNTVSAHQWKQELIRRTSLTEDEIGEYTGTKKEIRPVTIATYQVMTTRRQGTYRHLELFDARDWGLVVYDEVHLLPAPIFRMTADLQARRRIGLTATLVREDGREGDVFSLIGPKRYDAPWKEMENQGYIAPAECVEVRVTLSDDERLAYAMAESDERYRFCSTTPAKTRVTEALVRRHADEQVLVIGQYIDQLDELGEHLNAPVIKGETKVKERERLFQAFRDKEIRVLVVSKVANFSIDLPEAAVAIQVSGTFGSRQEEAQRLGRVLRPKADGGGARFYSVVSRDTVDQEFAAHRQRFLAEQGYAYHIIDADDVGEEDPAR
;
A
#
# COMPACT_ATOMS: atom_id res chain seq x y z
N MET A 1 -0.33 -6.88 39.38
CA MET A 1 -0.12 -7.12 37.94
C MET A 1 -1.28 -6.48 37.24
N SER A 2 -1.02 -5.57 36.29
CA SER A 2 -2.06 -4.95 35.48
C SER A 2 -2.65 -6.01 34.54
N ASP A 3 -3.98 -6.06 34.46
CA ASP A 3 -4.69 -6.88 33.49
C ASP A 3 -4.73 -6.14 32.14
N GLY A 4 -3.54 -5.97 31.56
CA GLY A 4 -3.33 -5.26 30.32
C GLY A 4 -3.37 -6.19 29.10
N PRO A 5 -3.81 -5.72 27.92
CA PRO A 5 -3.81 -6.51 26.69
C PRO A 5 -2.43 -6.65 26.03
N LEU A 6 -1.42 -5.90 26.49
CA LEU A 6 -0.13 -5.78 25.81
C LEU A 6 0.98 -6.54 26.55
N ILE A 7 1.87 -7.20 25.81
CA ILE A 7 3.13 -7.73 26.34
C ILE A 7 4.26 -6.97 25.69
N VAL A 8 5.01 -6.22 26.49
CA VAL A 8 6.13 -5.40 26.02
C VAL A 8 7.44 -6.14 26.22
N GLN A 9 8.15 -6.43 25.14
CA GLN A 9 9.42 -7.16 25.16
C GLN A 9 10.62 -6.20 25.07
N SER A 10 11.76 -6.61 25.62
CA SER A 10 13.00 -5.81 25.64
C SER A 10 13.59 -5.55 24.25
N ASP A 11 13.21 -6.35 23.26
CA ASP A 11 13.65 -6.25 21.86
C ASP A 11 12.76 -5.32 21.02
N LYS A 12 11.93 -4.48 21.68
CA LYS A 12 10.99 -3.53 21.07
C LYS A 12 9.76 -4.18 20.41
N THR A 13 9.52 -5.47 20.64
CA THR A 13 8.32 -6.17 20.20
C THR A 13 7.17 -5.91 21.17
N LEU A 14 5.98 -5.63 20.64
CA LEU A 14 4.74 -5.51 21.41
C LEU A 14 3.77 -6.58 20.91
N LEU A 15 3.27 -7.42 21.82
CA LEU A 15 2.28 -8.44 21.51
C LEU A 15 0.94 -8.00 22.11
N LEU A 16 -0.02 -7.69 21.24
CA LEU A 16 -1.35 -7.24 21.63
C LEU A 16 -2.34 -8.39 21.51
N GLU A 17 -2.94 -8.79 22.62
CA GLU A 17 -4.04 -9.76 22.64
C GLU A 17 -5.33 -9.10 22.13
N VAL A 18 -5.88 -9.63 21.03
CA VAL A 18 -6.99 -9.03 20.27
C VAL A 18 -8.32 -9.19 21.00
N ASP A 19 -8.52 -10.32 21.67
CA ASP A 19 -9.79 -10.68 22.33
C ASP A 19 -9.97 -9.99 23.69
N HIS A 20 -8.97 -9.22 24.15
CA HIS A 20 -9.03 -8.50 25.42
C HIS A 20 -9.98 -7.28 25.34
N PRO A 21 -10.79 -6.98 26.37
CA PRO A 21 -11.77 -5.86 26.32
C PRO A 21 -11.17 -4.48 26.04
N ARG A 22 -9.88 -4.29 26.39
CA ARG A 22 -9.12 -3.05 26.14
C ARG A 22 -8.23 -3.09 24.89
N ALA A 23 -8.36 -4.10 24.03
CA ALA A 23 -7.49 -4.28 22.87
C ALA A 23 -7.55 -3.10 21.89
N ASP A 24 -8.74 -2.60 21.58
CA ASP A 24 -8.93 -1.47 20.66
C ASP A 24 -8.39 -0.15 21.24
N GLU A 25 -8.57 0.07 22.55
CA GLU A 25 -8.00 1.22 23.27
C GLU A 25 -6.46 1.17 23.21
N CYS A 26 -5.88 0.01 23.51
CA CYS A 26 -4.44 -0.20 23.43
C CYS A 26 -3.91 -0.03 22.01
N ARG A 27 -4.61 -0.55 21.00
CA ARG A 27 -4.23 -0.43 19.59
C ARG A 27 -4.13 1.04 19.19
N LYS A 28 -5.15 1.84 19.53
CA LYS A 28 -5.16 3.28 19.26
C LYS A 28 -4.02 4.00 19.99
N ALA A 29 -3.72 3.59 21.22
CA ALA A 29 -2.65 4.19 22.01
C ALA A 29 -1.24 3.92 21.42
N ILE A 30 -0.99 2.71 20.90
CA ILE A 30 0.34 2.35 20.36
C ILE A 30 0.53 2.69 18.87
N ALA A 31 -0.57 2.84 18.11
CA ALA A 31 -0.54 3.12 16.67
C ALA A 31 0.36 4.31 16.23
N PRO A 32 0.49 5.41 17.01
CA PRO A 32 1.36 6.52 16.63
C PRO A 32 2.85 6.18 16.63
N PHE A 33 3.29 5.22 17.45
CA PHE A 33 4.71 4.98 17.74
C PHE A 33 5.17 3.53 17.53
N ALA A 34 4.25 2.65 17.16
CA ALA A 34 4.54 1.25 16.84
C ALA A 34 3.97 0.88 15.45
N GLU A 35 4.73 0.10 14.70
CA GLU A 35 4.37 -0.39 13.38
C GLU A 35 3.80 -1.81 13.49
N LEU A 36 2.68 -2.07 12.81
CA LEU A 36 2.10 -3.41 12.76
C LEU A 36 3.00 -4.31 11.91
N GLU A 37 3.59 -5.33 12.54
CA GLU A 37 4.43 -6.33 11.86
C GLU A 37 3.56 -7.49 11.37
N ARG A 38 2.65 -7.99 12.21
CA ARG A 38 1.76 -9.14 11.92
C ARG A 38 0.42 -9.00 12.64
N ALA A 39 -0.69 -9.37 11.99
CA ALA A 39 -2.03 -9.37 12.56
C ALA A 39 -2.75 -10.73 12.44
N PRO A 40 -2.20 -11.82 13.03
CA PRO A 40 -2.91 -13.10 13.08
C PRO A 40 -4.10 -13.04 14.05
N GLU A 41 -4.87 -14.11 14.13
CA GLU A 41 -6.23 -14.15 14.67
C GLU A 41 -6.34 -13.60 16.10
N HIS A 42 -5.42 -13.99 16.99
CA HIS A 42 -5.51 -13.73 18.44
C HIS A 42 -4.49 -12.73 18.98
N VAL A 43 -3.32 -12.60 18.34
CA VAL A 43 -2.22 -11.78 18.87
C VAL A 43 -1.58 -10.97 17.75
N HIS A 44 -1.81 -9.66 17.76
CA HIS A 44 -1.14 -8.76 16.83
C HIS A 44 0.27 -8.44 17.34
N THR A 45 1.25 -8.50 16.45
CA THR A 45 2.65 -8.16 16.73
C THR A 45 2.94 -6.77 16.16
N TYR A 46 3.39 -5.86 17.01
CA TYR A 46 3.89 -4.55 16.63
C TYR A 46 5.38 -4.41 16.98
N ARG A 47 6.06 -3.52 16.27
CA ARG A 47 7.47 -3.17 16.50
C ARG A 47 7.60 -1.68 16.79
N ILE A 48 8.31 -1.33 17.87
CA ILE A 48 8.77 0.04 18.07
C ILE A 48 10.05 0.24 17.27
N THR A 49 10.03 1.17 16.33
CA THR A 49 11.20 1.57 15.54
C THR A 49 11.61 3.00 15.89
N PRO A 50 12.90 3.38 15.76
CA PRO A 50 13.30 4.78 15.94
C PRO A 50 12.51 5.74 15.05
N LEU A 51 12.21 5.30 13.82
CA LEU A 51 11.41 6.06 12.88
C LEU A 51 9.99 6.29 13.38
N ALA A 52 9.30 5.25 13.87
CA ALA A 52 7.97 5.37 14.43
C ALA A 52 7.93 6.31 15.65
N LEU A 53 8.93 6.24 16.52
CA LEU A 53 9.08 7.15 17.68
C LEU A 53 9.26 8.61 17.25
N TRP A 54 10.12 8.88 16.27
CA TRP A 54 10.32 10.23 15.74
C TRP A 54 9.08 10.75 14.99
N ASN A 55 8.35 9.87 14.31
CA ASN A 55 7.09 10.20 13.66
C ASN A 55 6.02 10.56 14.68
N ALA A 56 5.91 9.78 15.77
CA ALA A 56 5.03 10.09 16.89
C ALA A 56 5.35 11.48 17.47
N ARG A 57 6.65 11.78 17.63
CA ARG A 57 7.09 13.09 18.09
C ARG A 57 6.71 14.22 17.14
N ALA A 58 6.91 14.03 15.84
CA ALA A 58 6.49 14.97 14.79
C ALA A 58 4.97 15.14 14.70
N ALA A 59 4.19 14.16 15.17
CA ALA A 59 2.73 14.22 15.27
C ALA A 59 2.24 14.83 16.59
N GLY A 60 3.14 15.26 17.48
CA GLY A 60 2.80 15.93 18.74
C GLY A 60 2.81 15.03 19.97
N HIS A 61 3.14 13.74 19.83
CA HIS A 61 3.26 12.84 20.99
C HIS A 61 4.60 13.05 21.70
N ASP A 62 4.61 13.15 23.02
CA ASP A 62 5.85 13.18 23.80
C ASP A 62 6.24 11.79 24.33
N ALA A 63 7.45 11.70 24.90
CA ALA A 63 7.96 10.44 25.42
C ALA A 63 7.17 9.95 26.65
N GLU A 64 6.60 10.87 27.43
CA GLU A 64 5.81 10.53 28.63
C GLU A 64 4.53 9.81 28.22
N GLN A 65 3.80 10.33 27.23
CA GLN A 65 2.61 9.68 26.66
C GLN A 65 2.90 8.28 26.12
N VAL A 66 4.04 8.09 25.43
CA VAL A 66 4.45 6.78 24.91
C VAL A 66 4.76 5.81 26.05
N VAL A 67 5.52 6.26 27.04
CA VAL A 67 5.87 5.46 28.23
C VAL A 67 4.62 5.09 29.02
N ASP A 68 3.70 6.03 29.22
CA ASP A 68 2.43 5.82 29.91
C ASP A 68 1.54 4.81 29.19
N ALA A 69 1.47 4.87 27.86
CA ALA A 69 0.76 3.87 27.07
C ALA A 69 1.37 2.48 27.26
N LEU A 70 2.70 2.35 27.19
CA LEU A 70 3.38 1.07 27.38
C LEU A 70 3.13 0.51 28.79
N ILE A 71 3.24 1.32 29.84
CA ILE A 71 3.03 0.88 31.22
C ILE A 71 1.55 0.58 31.47
N GLY A 72 0.65 1.44 31.04
CA GLY A 72 -0.79 1.38 31.33
C GLY A 72 -1.52 0.22 30.65
N PHE A 73 -1.02 -0.26 29.51
CA PHE A 73 -1.58 -1.40 28.79
C PHE A 73 -0.77 -2.69 28.95
N SER A 74 0.43 -2.66 29.54
CA SER A 74 1.23 -3.88 29.67
C SER A 74 0.68 -4.82 30.75
N ARG A 75 0.62 -6.12 30.44
CA ARG A 75 0.31 -7.21 31.37
C ARG A 75 1.45 -7.46 32.35
N TYR A 76 2.68 -7.36 31.86
CA TYR A 76 3.91 -7.60 32.62
C TYR A 76 4.66 -6.29 32.86
N PRO A 77 5.54 -6.21 33.87
CA PRO A 77 6.40 -5.05 34.05
C PRO A 77 7.20 -4.74 32.77
N VAL A 78 7.12 -3.50 32.29
CA VAL A 78 7.86 -3.07 31.11
C VAL A 78 9.36 -2.98 31.44
N PRO A 79 10.26 -3.52 30.60
CA PRO A 79 11.69 -3.41 30.83
C PRO A 79 12.15 -1.96 30.94
N HIS A 80 12.77 -1.57 32.04
CA HIS A 80 13.20 -0.18 32.26
C HIS A 80 14.17 0.33 31.18
N ALA A 81 15.09 -0.52 30.71
CA ALA A 81 16.01 -0.19 29.64
C ALA A 81 15.29 0.23 28.34
N LEU A 82 14.14 -0.38 28.04
CA LEU A 82 13.33 -0.01 26.88
C LEU A 82 12.72 1.39 27.05
N LEU A 83 12.19 1.71 28.23
CA LEU A 83 11.60 3.02 28.52
C LEU A 83 12.63 4.14 28.38
N VAL A 84 13.85 3.91 28.88
CA VAL A 84 14.97 4.85 28.73
C VAL A 84 15.33 5.04 27.25
N ASP A 85 15.48 3.94 26.50
CA ASP A 85 15.81 3.98 25.08
C ASP A 85 14.74 4.70 24.23
N VAL A 86 13.45 4.50 24.55
CA VAL A 86 12.33 5.23 23.93
C VAL A 86 12.47 6.74 24.16
N ALA A 87 12.66 7.15 25.42
CA ALA A 87 12.79 8.56 25.78
C ALA A 87 14.03 9.20 25.13
N GLU A 88 15.18 8.54 25.18
CA GLU A 88 16.41 9.02 24.55
C GLU A 88 16.29 9.12 23.02
N THR A 89 15.63 8.14 22.39
CA THR A 89 15.40 8.15 20.95
C THR A 89 14.49 9.31 20.56
N MET A 90 13.35 9.48 21.22
CA MET A 90 12.43 10.59 20.94
C MET A 90 13.06 11.97 21.19
N ALA A 91 13.92 12.10 22.21
CA ALA A 91 14.63 13.33 22.53
C ALA A 91 15.67 13.77 21.47
N ARG A 92 15.95 12.94 20.46
CA ARG A 92 16.79 13.35 19.31
C ARG A 92 16.01 14.21 18.31
N TYR A 93 14.70 14.04 18.21
CA TYR A 93 13.86 14.83 17.31
C TYR A 93 13.74 16.27 17.81
N GLY A 94 13.84 17.25 16.90
CA GLY A 94 13.75 18.68 17.20
C GLY A 94 15.04 19.29 17.76
N ARG A 95 16.11 18.50 17.94
CA ARG A 95 17.46 19.06 18.21
C ARG A 95 18.00 19.84 17.04
N LEU A 96 17.73 19.35 15.84
CA LEU A 96 17.95 20.02 14.58
C LEU A 96 16.60 20.49 14.02
N ARG A 97 16.55 21.70 13.48
CA ARG A 97 15.34 22.30 12.92
C ARG A 97 15.62 22.90 11.56
N LEU A 98 14.79 22.58 10.58
CA LEU A 98 14.77 23.24 9.29
C LEU A 98 13.79 24.39 9.36
N GLU A 99 14.27 25.61 9.17
CA GLU A 99 13.49 26.83 9.35
C GLU A 99 13.64 27.75 8.15
N LYS A 100 12.62 28.57 7.89
CA LYS A 100 12.69 29.65 6.90
C LYS A 100 13.18 30.91 7.62
N HIS A 101 14.48 31.17 7.53
CA HIS A 101 15.10 32.38 8.06
C HIS A 101 14.70 33.60 7.21
N PRO A 102 14.31 34.74 7.83
CA PRO A 102 13.86 35.93 7.09
C PRO A 102 14.88 36.49 6.10
N ILE A 103 16.18 36.34 6.40
CA ILE A 103 17.29 36.90 5.61
C ILE A 103 18.00 35.83 4.78
N HIS A 104 18.10 34.60 5.30
CA HIS A 104 19.01 33.58 4.76
C HIS A 104 18.28 32.46 4.01
N GLY A 105 16.94 32.54 3.91
CA GLY A 105 16.14 31.50 3.27
C GLY A 105 16.09 30.24 4.13
N LEU A 106 16.28 29.07 3.53
CA LEU A 106 16.24 27.81 4.27
C LEU A 106 17.53 27.62 5.09
N VAL A 107 17.38 27.37 6.39
CA VAL A 107 18.50 27.12 7.30
C VAL A 107 18.26 25.86 8.12
N LEU A 108 19.34 25.23 8.55
CA LEU A 108 19.34 24.23 9.60
C LEU A 108 19.85 24.89 10.88
N SER A 109 18.97 25.06 11.86
CA SER A 109 19.29 25.53 13.20
C SER A 109 19.39 24.36 14.17
N SER A 110 20.14 24.53 15.25
CA SER A 110 20.26 23.52 16.30
C SER A 110 20.09 24.13 17.69
N ILE A 111 19.43 23.42 18.59
CA ILE A 111 19.45 23.70 20.03
C ILE A 111 20.59 22.96 20.75
N ASP A 112 21.27 22.05 20.03
CA ASP A 112 22.38 21.24 20.51
C ASP A 112 23.58 21.40 19.57
N ARG A 113 24.52 22.25 19.97
CA ARG A 113 25.69 22.57 19.15
C ARG A 113 26.55 21.35 18.86
N ALA A 114 26.66 20.40 19.79
CA ALA A 114 27.49 19.22 19.60
C ALA A 114 26.94 18.36 18.46
N VAL A 115 25.62 18.19 18.41
CA VAL A 115 24.93 17.47 17.33
C VAL A 115 25.11 18.17 15.99
N LEU A 116 25.01 19.50 15.94
CA LEU A 116 25.24 20.25 14.70
C LEU A 116 26.66 20.03 14.17
N GLU A 117 27.68 20.10 15.04
CA GLU A 117 29.07 19.86 14.65
C GLU A 117 29.32 18.43 14.18
N GLU A 118 28.71 17.44 14.85
CA GLU A 118 28.78 16.03 14.45
C GLU A 118 28.23 15.84 13.04
N VAL A 119 27.04 16.37 12.78
CA VAL A 119 26.34 16.27 11.51
C VAL A 119 27.08 16.99 10.39
N LEU A 120 27.62 18.19 10.63
CA LEU A 120 28.37 18.96 9.64
C LEU A 120 29.71 18.33 9.23
N ARG A 121 30.28 17.43 10.05
CA ARG A 121 31.47 16.64 9.69
C ARG A 121 31.15 15.50 8.73
N SER A 122 29.88 15.12 8.59
CA SER A 122 29.49 14.07 7.66
C SER A 122 29.73 14.50 6.22
N LYS A 123 30.53 13.71 5.49
CA LYS A 123 30.76 13.90 4.04
C LYS A 123 29.47 13.89 3.21
N LYS A 124 28.38 13.32 3.75
CA LYS A 124 27.07 13.28 3.09
C LYS A 124 26.27 14.58 3.29
N ILE A 125 26.51 15.32 4.38
CA ILE A 125 25.80 16.57 4.70
C ILE A 125 26.51 17.78 4.08
N GLN A 126 27.85 17.78 4.04
CA GLN A 126 28.64 18.89 3.50
C GLN A 126 28.18 19.43 2.14
N PRO A 127 27.77 18.59 1.16
CA PRO A 127 27.27 19.10 -0.12
C PRO A 127 25.88 19.76 -0.07
N LEU A 128 25.14 19.58 1.02
CA LEU A 128 23.74 19.99 1.17
C LEU A 128 23.60 21.33 1.92
N VAL A 129 24.68 21.77 2.56
CA VAL A 129 24.74 22.93 3.42
C VAL A 129 25.68 23.98 2.84
N GLY A 130 25.38 25.25 3.10
CA GLY A 130 26.13 26.39 2.61
C GLY A 130 26.92 27.09 3.71
N GLU A 131 26.93 28.41 3.65
CA GLU A 131 27.62 29.26 4.62
C GLU A 131 27.04 29.08 6.03
N ARG A 132 27.91 29.19 7.03
CA ARG A 132 27.54 29.09 8.44
C ARG A 132 27.23 30.48 9.00
N TYR A 133 26.10 30.60 9.68
CA TYR A 133 25.64 31.85 10.30
C TYR A 133 25.71 31.73 11.82
N GLY A 134 26.89 31.97 12.38
CA GLY A 134 27.11 31.87 13.83
C GLY A 134 27.32 30.43 14.33
N ALA A 135 27.08 30.22 15.62
CA ALA A 135 27.40 28.94 16.29
C ALA A 135 26.39 27.82 15.98
N ASP A 136 25.12 28.17 15.75
CA ASP A 136 24.03 27.20 15.81
C ASP A 136 23.21 27.11 14.52
N ILE A 137 23.60 27.85 13.47
CA ILE A 137 22.84 27.96 12.22
C ILE A 137 23.76 27.75 11.02
N VAL A 138 23.29 26.98 10.04
CA VAL A 138 23.93 26.81 8.73
C VAL A 138 22.91 26.95 7.61
N ALA A 139 23.30 27.58 6.50
CA ALA A 139 22.48 27.64 5.31
C ALA A 139 22.21 26.23 4.76
N VAL A 140 21.02 26.00 4.22
CA VAL A 140 20.69 24.78 3.49
C VAL A 140 20.23 25.18 2.10
N HIS A 141 20.72 24.48 1.08
CA HIS A 141 20.23 24.71 -0.28
C HIS A 141 18.74 24.35 -0.36
N PRO A 142 17.85 25.24 -0.84
CA PRO A 142 16.40 24.99 -0.86
C PRO A 142 16.01 23.69 -1.57
N SER A 143 16.68 23.35 -2.68
CA SER A 143 16.49 22.12 -3.44
C SER A 143 16.92 20.86 -2.68
N GLU A 144 17.76 20.99 -1.64
CA GLU A 144 18.28 19.88 -0.85
C GLU A 144 17.47 19.62 0.44
N ARG A 145 16.36 20.33 0.70
CA ARG A 145 15.52 20.17 1.91
C ARG A 145 15.14 18.71 2.17
N GLY A 146 14.76 17.95 1.15
CA GLY A 146 14.43 16.53 1.31
C GLY A 146 15.66 15.65 1.55
N ASN A 147 16.74 15.88 0.81
CA ASN A 147 17.96 15.10 0.89
C ASN A 147 18.66 15.29 2.24
N ILE A 148 18.67 16.51 2.77
CA ILE A 148 19.21 16.78 4.10
C ILE A 148 18.37 16.07 5.16
N LYS A 149 17.02 16.10 5.10
CA LYS A 149 16.15 15.35 6.03
C LYS A 149 16.43 13.85 5.99
N GLN A 150 16.52 13.28 4.79
CA GLN A 150 16.81 11.85 4.62
C GLN A 150 18.19 11.47 5.16
N THR A 151 19.21 12.31 4.89
CA THR A 151 20.58 12.07 5.34
C THR A 151 20.67 12.19 6.86
N LEU A 152 20.03 13.20 7.45
CA LEU A 152 19.92 13.41 8.89
C LEU A 152 19.20 12.24 9.59
N LEU A 153 18.09 11.76 9.02
CA LEU A 153 17.40 10.57 9.51
C LEU A 153 18.32 9.33 9.51
N LYS A 154 19.08 9.12 8.42
CA LYS A 154 20.05 8.01 8.30
C LYS A 154 21.23 8.13 9.25
N LEU A 155 21.56 9.35 9.69
CA LEU A 155 22.57 9.62 10.72
C LEU A 155 22.00 9.50 12.15
N GLY A 156 20.69 9.29 12.30
CA GLY A 156 20.04 9.15 13.61
C GLY A 156 19.71 10.48 14.30
N TRP A 157 19.71 11.58 13.54
CA TRP A 157 19.44 12.94 14.00
C TRP A 157 18.34 13.59 13.16
N PRO A 158 17.08 13.12 13.24
CA PRO A 158 16.00 13.66 12.42
C PRO A 158 15.77 15.15 12.72
N ALA A 159 15.66 15.97 11.66
CA ALA A 159 15.29 17.37 11.80
C ALA A 159 13.78 17.55 11.89
N GLU A 160 13.35 18.44 12.77
CA GLU A 160 12.01 19.00 12.77
C GLU A 160 11.89 20.02 11.64
N ASP A 161 10.80 19.98 10.88
CA ASP A 161 10.66 20.79 9.66
C ASP A 161 9.62 21.89 9.87
N LEU A 162 10.11 23.09 10.23
CA LEU A 162 9.34 24.29 10.57
C LEU A 162 9.36 25.33 9.45
N ALA A 163 10.04 25.06 8.33
CA ALA A 163 10.15 25.99 7.21
C ALA A 163 8.83 26.25 6.47
N GLY A 164 7.73 25.60 6.89
CA GLY A 164 6.40 25.75 6.34
C GLY A 164 6.24 25.12 4.96
N TYR A 165 5.03 25.24 4.42
CA TYR A 165 4.72 24.88 3.03
C TYR A 165 4.66 26.14 2.17
N VAL A 166 5.02 25.98 0.90
CA VAL A 166 4.71 26.98 -0.13
C VAL A 166 3.29 26.66 -0.59
N ASP A 167 2.38 27.61 -0.38
CA ASP A 167 1.03 27.53 -0.94
C ASP A 167 1.14 27.61 -2.46
N GLY A 168 0.59 26.63 -3.16
CA GLY A 168 0.57 26.62 -4.62
C GLY A 168 -0.54 27.49 -5.19
N GLU A 169 -0.66 27.47 -6.52
CA GLU A 169 -1.72 28.13 -7.27
C GLU A 169 -3.10 27.65 -6.78
N HIS A 170 -3.93 28.58 -6.30
CA HIS A 170 -5.28 28.29 -5.84
C HIS A 170 -6.16 27.79 -6.99
N HIS A 171 -6.90 26.71 -6.74
CA HIS A 171 -7.82 26.11 -7.70
C HIS A 171 -9.01 25.51 -6.94
N PRO A 172 -10.24 26.02 -7.12
CA PRO A 172 -11.39 25.57 -6.34
C PRO A 172 -11.75 24.12 -6.68
N ILE A 173 -11.72 23.27 -5.67
CA ILE A 173 -12.14 21.87 -5.75
C ILE A 173 -13.05 21.61 -4.56
N ASP A 174 -14.27 21.20 -4.81
CA ASP A 174 -15.24 20.82 -3.79
C ASP A 174 -15.67 19.37 -3.99
N LEU A 175 -15.92 18.64 -2.91
CA LEU A 175 -16.55 17.32 -3.00
C LEU A 175 -18.03 17.47 -3.33
N ARG A 176 -18.53 16.67 -4.28
CA ARG A 176 -19.96 16.55 -4.59
C ARG A 176 -20.53 15.37 -3.81
N GLU A 177 -21.19 15.63 -2.70
CA GLU A 177 -21.82 14.62 -1.82
C GLU A 177 -23.32 14.40 -2.14
N ASP A 178 -23.69 14.47 -3.43
CA ASP A 178 -25.07 14.25 -3.87
C ASP A 178 -25.39 12.75 -3.88
N GLY A 179 -26.18 12.29 -2.89
CA GLY A 179 -26.59 10.89 -2.77
C GLY A 179 -25.51 9.95 -2.24
N TRP A 180 -24.39 10.48 -1.75
CA TRP A 180 -23.36 9.73 -1.03
C TRP A 180 -22.57 10.69 -0.11
N SER A 181 -21.92 10.17 0.93
CA SER A 181 -21.03 10.97 1.78
C SER A 181 -19.74 10.21 2.07
N LEU A 182 -18.70 10.94 2.47
CA LEU A 182 -17.49 10.33 3.02
C LEU A 182 -17.84 9.42 4.20
N ARG A 183 -17.21 8.25 4.25
CA ARG A 183 -17.27 7.38 5.44
C ARG A 183 -16.48 8.04 6.58
N PRO A 184 -16.85 7.79 7.87
CA PRO A 184 -16.17 8.41 9.02
C PRO A 184 -14.65 8.29 8.97
N TYR A 185 -14.10 7.08 8.76
CA TYR A 185 -12.66 6.87 8.67
C TYR A 185 -11.99 7.58 7.48
N GLN A 186 -12.71 7.80 6.37
CA GLN A 186 -12.18 8.51 5.21
C GLN A 186 -12.04 10.00 5.52
N LYS A 187 -13.02 10.55 6.23
CA LYS A 187 -12.97 11.93 6.72
C LYS A 187 -11.85 12.10 7.74
N GLU A 188 -11.76 11.21 8.73
CA GLU A 188 -10.67 11.20 9.71
C GLU A 188 -9.29 11.11 9.05
N ALA A 189 -9.13 10.26 8.03
CA ALA A 189 -7.88 10.14 7.30
C ALA A 189 -7.50 11.43 6.53
N ALA A 190 -8.47 12.06 5.87
CA ALA A 190 -8.27 13.32 5.16
C ALA A 190 -7.94 14.48 6.11
N ASP A 191 -8.68 14.58 7.22
CA ASP A 191 -8.46 15.58 8.26
C ASP A 191 -7.10 15.39 8.94
N ALA A 192 -6.73 14.16 9.30
CA ALA A 192 -5.43 13.85 9.91
C ALA A 192 -4.25 14.22 9.00
N PHE A 193 -4.38 13.96 7.68
CA PHE A 193 -3.42 14.42 6.69
C PHE A 193 -3.36 15.96 6.65
N TRP A 194 -4.51 16.63 6.55
CA TRP A 194 -4.56 18.08 6.34
C TRP A 194 -3.93 18.87 7.49
N HIS A 195 -4.27 18.51 8.73
CA HIS A 195 -3.66 19.10 9.93
C HIS A 195 -2.17 18.75 10.05
N GLY A 196 -1.77 17.56 9.59
CA GLY A 196 -0.38 17.11 9.59
C GLY A 196 0.50 17.69 8.47
N GLY A 197 -0.06 18.35 7.46
CA GLY A 197 0.71 18.97 6.38
C GLY A 197 1.11 18.01 5.26
N SER A 198 1.95 17.04 5.59
CA SER A 198 2.37 15.97 4.68
C SER A 198 2.47 14.65 5.41
N GLY A 199 2.27 13.55 4.68
CA GLY A 199 2.46 12.21 5.22
C GLY A 199 1.69 11.12 4.47
N VAL A 200 1.75 9.91 5.02
CA VAL A 200 1.19 8.72 4.40
C VAL A 200 -0.09 8.29 5.12
N VAL A 201 -1.12 8.01 4.32
CA VAL A 201 -2.38 7.40 4.73
C VAL A 201 -2.39 5.95 4.24
N VAL A 202 -2.47 5.03 5.20
CA VAL A 202 -2.50 3.58 4.93
C VAL A 202 -3.94 3.10 5.01
N LEU A 203 -4.47 2.67 3.86
CA LEU A 203 -5.83 2.20 3.71
C LEU A 203 -5.86 0.96 2.81
N PRO A 204 -6.52 -0.13 3.24
CA PRO A 204 -6.62 -1.35 2.45
C PRO A 204 -7.31 -1.12 1.11
N CYS A 205 -7.13 -2.06 0.19
CA CYS A 205 -7.83 -2.04 -1.09
C CYS A 205 -9.36 -2.03 -0.88
N GLY A 206 -10.09 -1.32 -1.73
CA GLY A 206 -11.54 -1.15 -1.58
C GLY A 206 -11.98 -0.13 -0.52
N ALA A 207 -11.11 0.30 0.40
CA ALA A 207 -11.45 1.29 1.44
C ALA A 207 -11.63 2.72 0.91
N GLY A 208 -11.38 2.98 -0.38
CA GLY A 208 -11.57 4.28 -1.01
C GLY A 208 -10.37 5.23 -0.88
N LYS A 209 -9.14 4.75 -1.12
CA LYS A 209 -7.91 5.60 -1.19
C LYS A 209 -8.09 6.82 -2.09
N THR A 210 -8.65 6.61 -3.29
CA THR A 210 -8.94 7.68 -4.25
C THR A 210 -9.90 8.73 -3.70
N ILE A 211 -10.92 8.30 -2.92
CA ILE A 211 -11.87 9.20 -2.27
C ILE A 211 -11.19 10.06 -1.21
N VAL A 212 -10.29 9.47 -0.41
CA VAL A 212 -9.49 10.22 0.57
C VAL A 212 -8.55 11.22 -0.12
N GLY A 213 -7.97 10.85 -1.25
CA GLY A 213 -7.20 11.79 -2.07
C GLY A 213 -8.04 12.94 -2.61
N ALA A 214 -9.26 12.68 -3.10
CA ALA A 214 -10.19 13.71 -3.54
C ALA A 214 -10.63 14.63 -2.39
N ALA A 215 -10.84 14.08 -1.18
CA ALA A 215 -11.10 14.88 0.02
C ALA A 215 -9.91 15.77 0.38
N ALA A 216 -8.69 15.23 0.34
CA ALA A 216 -7.46 16.00 0.55
C ALA A 216 -7.31 17.15 -0.48
N MET A 217 -7.68 16.91 -1.74
CA MET A 217 -7.73 17.96 -2.78
C MET A 217 -8.76 19.04 -2.46
N ALA A 218 -9.93 18.66 -1.96
CA ALA A 218 -10.98 19.59 -1.56
C ALA A 218 -10.61 20.43 -0.32
N HIS A 219 -9.81 19.89 0.61
CA HIS A 219 -9.20 20.68 1.68
C HIS A 219 -8.14 21.65 1.14
N ALA A 220 -7.32 21.20 0.19
CA ALA A 220 -6.23 21.99 -0.36
C ALA A 220 -6.69 23.16 -1.24
N ARG A 221 -7.78 22.98 -2.02
CA ARG A 221 -8.29 23.95 -3.00
C ARG A 221 -7.18 24.60 -3.83
N ALA A 222 -6.27 23.76 -4.33
CA ALA A 222 -5.10 24.17 -5.07
C ALA A 222 -4.84 23.24 -6.25
N THR A 223 -4.02 23.70 -7.19
CA THR A 223 -3.54 22.86 -8.28
C THR A 223 -2.88 21.60 -7.72
N THR A 224 -3.18 20.46 -8.34
CA THR A 224 -2.79 19.16 -7.79
C THR A 224 -2.08 18.31 -8.84
N LEU A 225 -0.92 17.76 -8.47
CA LEU A 225 -0.23 16.74 -9.25
C LEU A 225 -0.47 15.36 -8.62
N ILE A 226 -1.04 14.43 -9.39
CA ILE A 226 -1.31 13.06 -8.95
C ILE A 226 -0.37 12.12 -9.67
N LEU A 227 0.47 11.41 -8.93
CA LEU A 227 1.42 10.44 -9.45
C LEU A 227 0.89 9.02 -9.22
N VAL A 228 0.74 8.28 -10.32
CA VAL A 228 0.18 6.93 -10.33
C VAL A 228 1.11 5.92 -10.98
N THR A 229 0.82 4.64 -10.80
CA THR A 229 1.66 3.54 -11.28
C THR A 229 1.61 3.35 -12.79
N ASN A 230 0.43 3.47 -13.40
CA ASN A 230 0.25 3.24 -14.83
C ASN A 230 -0.95 4.04 -15.40
N THR A 231 -1.11 3.97 -16.73
CA THR A 231 -2.15 4.71 -17.47
C THR A 231 -3.58 4.31 -17.07
N VAL A 232 -3.80 3.07 -16.63
CA VAL A 232 -5.14 2.63 -16.21
C VAL A 232 -5.53 3.29 -14.90
N SER A 233 -4.62 3.32 -13.92
CA SER A 233 -4.81 4.09 -12.67
C SER A 233 -5.09 5.56 -12.97
N ALA A 234 -4.40 6.14 -13.96
CA ALA A 234 -4.61 7.54 -14.33
C ALA A 234 -6.06 7.79 -14.81
N HIS A 235 -6.58 6.88 -15.64
CA HIS A 235 -7.96 6.97 -16.12
C HIS A 235 -8.99 6.80 -15.00
N GLN A 236 -8.78 5.84 -14.10
CA GLN A 236 -9.65 5.63 -12.94
C GLN A 236 -9.69 6.84 -12.01
N TRP A 237 -8.53 7.42 -11.71
CA TRP A 237 -8.44 8.67 -10.96
C TRP A 237 -9.22 9.79 -11.65
N LYS A 238 -9.05 9.98 -12.96
CA LYS A 238 -9.79 10.99 -13.72
C LYS A 238 -11.31 10.79 -13.61
N GLN A 239 -11.79 9.56 -13.84
CA GLN A 239 -13.21 9.24 -13.76
C GLN A 239 -13.79 9.50 -12.36
N GLU A 240 -13.09 9.05 -11.31
CA GLU A 240 -13.55 9.24 -9.93
C GLU A 240 -13.56 10.73 -9.54
N LEU A 241 -12.55 11.51 -9.96
CA LEU A 241 -12.53 12.95 -9.72
C LEU A 241 -13.70 13.66 -10.38
N ILE A 242 -14.01 13.37 -11.65
CA ILE A 242 -15.16 13.95 -12.35
C ILE A 242 -16.47 13.59 -11.64
N ARG A 243 -16.58 12.35 -11.14
CA ARG A 243 -17.77 11.85 -10.46
C ARG A 243 -17.97 12.45 -9.07
N ARG A 244 -16.89 12.62 -8.32
CA ARG A 244 -16.93 12.90 -6.86
C ARG A 244 -16.58 14.34 -6.49
N THR A 245 -16.12 15.15 -7.44
CA THR A 245 -15.71 16.52 -7.19
C THR A 245 -16.41 17.52 -8.11
N SER A 246 -16.21 18.81 -7.86
CA SER A 246 -16.67 19.91 -8.70
C SER A 246 -15.93 20.02 -10.05
N LEU A 247 -14.82 19.29 -10.22
CA LEU A 247 -13.96 19.38 -11.41
C LEU A 247 -14.69 18.97 -12.69
N THR A 248 -14.32 19.64 -13.77
CA THR A 248 -14.72 19.31 -15.14
C THR A 248 -13.62 18.55 -15.87
N GLU A 249 -13.96 17.92 -17.00
CA GLU A 249 -12.99 17.16 -17.79
C GLU A 249 -11.83 18.02 -18.32
N ASP A 250 -12.09 19.29 -18.65
CA ASP A 250 -11.09 20.25 -19.15
C ASP A 250 -10.08 20.70 -18.08
N GLU A 251 -10.40 20.52 -16.80
CA GLU A 251 -9.51 20.88 -15.69
C GLU A 251 -8.52 19.76 -15.35
N ILE A 252 -8.73 18.56 -15.89
CA ILE A 252 -7.94 17.36 -15.59
C ILE A 252 -7.08 16.94 -16.80
N GLY A 253 -5.77 17.11 -16.66
CA GLY A 253 -4.76 16.71 -17.64
C GLY A 253 -4.20 15.33 -17.35
N GLU A 254 -3.79 14.62 -18.40
CA GLU A 254 -3.09 13.34 -18.30
C GLU A 254 -1.68 13.45 -18.89
N TYR A 255 -0.68 13.06 -18.11
CA TYR A 255 0.73 13.09 -18.48
C TYR A 255 1.31 11.68 -18.45
N THR A 256 1.07 10.95 -19.54
CA THR A 256 1.44 9.55 -19.75
C THR A 256 2.39 9.40 -20.94
N GLY A 257 2.80 8.17 -21.27
CA GLY A 257 3.67 7.93 -22.44
C GLY A 257 3.03 8.34 -23.76
N THR A 258 1.68 8.33 -23.82
CA THR A 258 0.89 8.59 -25.04
C THR A 258 0.28 9.99 -25.06
N LYS A 259 -0.01 10.58 -23.90
CA LYS A 259 -0.71 11.87 -23.75
C LYS A 259 0.09 12.80 -22.85
N LYS A 260 0.21 14.08 -23.21
CA LYS A 260 1.04 15.07 -22.49
C LYS A 260 0.29 16.37 -22.28
N GLU A 261 -0.72 16.30 -21.43
CA GLU A 261 -1.56 17.45 -21.10
C GLU A 261 -1.31 17.88 -19.67
N ILE A 262 -1.00 19.16 -19.49
CA ILE A 262 -0.82 19.78 -18.18
C ILE A 262 -1.99 20.73 -17.95
N ARG A 263 -2.74 20.50 -16.87
CA ARG A 263 -3.92 21.26 -16.44
C ARG A 263 -3.84 21.53 -14.93
N PRO A 264 -4.73 22.36 -14.34
CA PRO A 264 -4.73 22.63 -12.89
C PRO A 264 -4.72 21.37 -12.02
N VAL A 265 -5.39 20.31 -12.46
CA VAL A 265 -5.20 18.95 -11.91
C VAL A 265 -4.53 18.12 -12.99
N THR A 266 -3.37 17.53 -12.70
CA THR A 266 -2.65 16.70 -13.67
C THR A 266 -2.34 15.33 -13.08
N ILE A 267 -2.65 14.27 -13.83
CA ILE A 267 -2.40 12.88 -13.43
C ILE A 267 -1.27 12.32 -14.30
N ALA A 268 -0.18 11.91 -13.67
CA ALA A 268 1.03 11.46 -14.36
C ALA A 268 1.49 10.08 -13.89
N THR A 269 2.08 9.29 -14.79
CA THR A 269 2.63 7.98 -14.41
C THR A 269 4.08 8.09 -13.94
N TYR A 270 4.48 7.29 -12.94
CA TYR A 270 5.87 7.23 -12.46
C TYR A 270 6.87 6.90 -13.59
N GLN A 271 6.47 6.06 -14.54
CA GLN A 271 7.34 5.63 -15.64
C GLN A 271 7.76 6.79 -16.55
N VAL A 272 6.86 7.72 -16.84
CA VAL A 272 7.18 8.90 -17.67
C VAL A 272 8.22 9.76 -16.99
N MET A 273 8.17 9.86 -15.66
CA MET A 273 9.13 10.63 -14.87
C MET A 273 10.53 10.00 -14.85
N THR A 274 10.63 8.68 -14.92
CA THR A 274 11.92 7.97 -14.87
C THR A 274 12.56 7.73 -16.24
N THR A 275 11.86 8.01 -17.33
CA THR A 275 12.36 7.74 -18.70
C THR A 275 13.51 8.70 -19.06
N ARG A 276 14.70 8.12 -19.32
CA ARG A 276 15.91 8.86 -19.73
C ARG A 276 16.02 8.92 -21.25
N ARG A 277 16.44 10.06 -21.81
CA ARG A 277 16.88 10.16 -23.21
C ARG A 277 18.11 11.06 -23.28
N GLN A 278 19.20 10.57 -23.86
CA GLN A 278 20.50 11.28 -23.91
C GLN A 278 21.05 11.72 -22.54
N GLY A 279 20.85 10.91 -21.50
CA GLY A 279 21.43 11.15 -20.17
C GLY A 279 20.67 12.14 -19.28
N THR A 280 19.68 12.86 -19.81
CA THR A 280 18.86 13.83 -19.07
C THR A 280 17.44 13.31 -18.83
N TYR A 281 16.87 13.63 -17.67
CA TYR A 281 15.47 13.36 -17.36
C TYR A 281 14.58 14.42 -18.01
N ARG A 282 13.80 14.02 -19.01
CA ARG A 282 13.10 14.96 -19.90
C ARG A 282 11.88 15.64 -19.28
N HIS A 283 11.40 15.14 -18.16
CA HIS A 283 10.08 15.47 -17.63
C HIS A 283 10.13 16.09 -16.22
N LEU A 284 11.30 16.57 -15.79
CA LEU A 284 11.40 17.48 -14.64
C LEU A 284 10.53 18.73 -14.85
N GLU A 285 10.36 19.15 -16.11
CA GLU A 285 9.46 20.23 -16.52
C GLU A 285 8.05 20.08 -15.95
N LEU A 286 7.53 18.86 -15.71
CA LEU A 286 6.20 18.69 -15.12
C LEU A 286 6.12 19.23 -13.68
N PHE A 287 7.19 19.05 -12.90
CA PHE A 287 7.25 19.51 -11.50
C PHE A 287 7.36 21.03 -11.40
N ASP A 288 7.91 21.65 -12.45
CA ASP A 288 8.06 23.11 -12.58
C ASP A 288 6.97 23.75 -13.44
N ALA A 289 6.13 22.95 -14.12
CA ALA A 289 5.15 23.45 -15.08
C ALA A 289 4.05 24.29 -14.44
N ARG A 290 3.76 24.04 -13.15
CA ARG A 290 2.80 24.77 -12.34
C ARG A 290 3.27 24.85 -10.89
N ASP A 291 2.72 25.82 -10.19
CA ASP A 291 2.92 25.91 -8.76
C ASP A 291 1.97 24.99 -8.01
N TRP A 292 2.28 23.69 -8.01
CA TRP A 292 1.44 22.66 -7.40
C TRP A 292 1.21 22.94 -5.91
N GLY A 293 -0.04 23.05 -5.45
CA GLY A 293 -0.34 23.19 -4.02
C GLY A 293 -0.37 21.86 -3.28
N LEU A 294 -0.68 20.77 -3.99
CA LEU A 294 -0.73 19.41 -3.46
C LEU A 294 -0.08 18.42 -4.43
N VAL A 295 0.69 17.49 -3.90
CA VAL A 295 1.15 16.30 -4.64
C VAL A 295 0.58 15.05 -3.99
N VAL A 296 -0.12 14.24 -4.78
CA VAL A 296 -0.70 12.96 -4.38
C VAL A 296 0.16 11.85 -4.96
N TYR A 297 0.67 10.96 -4.12
CA TYR A 297 1.39 9.76 -4.53
C TYR A 297 0.49 8.55 -4.28
N ASP A 298 0.06 7.88 -5.36
CA ASP A 298 -0.72 6.65 -5.28
C ASP A 298 0.19 5.41 -5.31
N GLU A 299 -0.21 4.36 -4.60
CA GLU A 299 0.55 3.13 -4.35
C GLU A 299 2.04 3.41 -4.04
N VAL A 300 2.26 4.22 -3.00
CA VAL A 300 3.56 4.71 -2.56
C VAL A 300 4.63 3.62 -2.39
N HIS A 301 4.21 2.39 -2.04
CA HIS A 301 5.11 1.25 -1.90
C HIS A 301 5.81 0.86 -3.22
N LEU A 302 5.27 1.27 -4.38
CA LEU A 302 5.83 1.06 -5.72
C LEU A 302 6.72 2.21 -6.20
N LEU A 303 6.98 3.22 -5.35
CA LEU A 303 7.77 4.38 -5.74
C LEU A 303 9.19 4.00 -6.19
N PRO A 304 9.58 4.34 -7.45
CA PRO A 304 10.93 4.07 -7.94
C PRO A 304 11.99 4.92 -7.22
N ALA A 305 13.13 4.31 -6.89
CA ALA A 305 14.29 4.98 -6.26
C ALA A 305 14.73 6.31 -6.94
N PRO A 306 14.68 6.48 -8.28
CA PRO A 306 15.03 7.74 -8.93
C PRO A 306 14.07 8.91 -8.63
N ILE A 307 12.78 8.63 -8.42
CA ILE A 307 11.77 9.67 -8.16
C ILE A 307 12.06 10.40 -6.85
N PHE A 308 12.64 9.72 -5.86
CA PHE A 308 13.04 10.31 -4.59
C PHE A 308 14.02 11.47 -4.77
N ARG A 309 14.93 11.39 -5.75
CA ARG A 309 15.90 12.47 -6.02
C ARG A 309 15.30 13.59 -6.85
N MET A 310 14.40 13.25 -7.77
CA MET A 310 13.84 14.20 -8.73
C MET A 310 12.73 15.08 -8.16
N THR A 311 12.15 14.67 -7.02
CA THR A 311 11.07 15.40 -6.35
C THR A 311 11.56 16.24 -5.17
N ALA A 312 12.88 16.49 -5.10
CA ALA A 312 13.50 17.28 -4.04
C ALA A 312 12.98 18.73 -4.01
N ASP A 313 12.69 19.32 -5.18
CA ASP A 313 12.11 20.67 -5.27
C ASP A 313 10.62 20.73 -4.86
N LEU A 314 9.90 19.60 -4.95
CA LEU A 314 8.53 19.48 -4.46
C LEU A 314 8.45 19.37 -2.93
N GLN A 315 9.59 19.32 -2.23
CA GLN A 315 9.63 19.10 -0.78
C GLN A 315 9.01 20.24 0.03
N ALA A 316 8.88 21.42 -0.56
CA ALA A 316 8.22 22.56 0.05
C ALA A 316 6.68 22.54 -0.08
N ARG A 317 6.09 21.61 -0.85
CA ARG A 317 4.64 21.54 -1.10
C ARG A 317 3.95 20.53 -0.18
N ARG A 318 2.62 20.57 -0.03
CA ARG A 318 1.92 19.51 0.72
C ARG A 318 1.93 18.20 -0.06
N ARG A 319 2.13 17.07 0.64
CA ARG A 319 2.28 15.75 0.01
C ARG A 319 1.51 14.68 0.76
N ILE A 320 0.58 14.03 0.08
CA ILE A 320 -0.12 12.86 0.59
C ILE A 320 0.37 11.60 -0.12
N GLY A 321 0.70 10.59 0.66
CA GLY A 321 0.96 9.25 0.16
C GLY A 321 -0.23 8.34 0.45
N LEU A 322 -0.73 7.63 -0.56
CA LEU A 322 -1.82 6.67 -0.42
C LEU A 322 -1.28 5.26 -0.69
N THR A 323 -1.47 4.33 0.24
CA THR A 323 -1.00 2.94 0.06
C THR A 323 -1.84 1.97 0.88
N ALA A 324 -1.90 0.71 0.45
CA ALA A 324 -2.49 -0.36 1.27
C ALA A 324 -1.50 -0.95 2.28
N THR A 325 -0.21 -0.72 2.07
CA THR A 325 0.88 -1.26 2.89
C THR A 325 2.06 -0.30 2.87
N LEU A 326 2.70 -0.14 4.03
CA LEU A 326 3.97 0.58 4.13
C LEU A 326 5.17 -0.34 3.94
N VAL A 327 4.97 -1.66 4.01
CA VAL A 327 6.07 -2.62 3.90
C VAL A 327 6.57 -2.65 2.46
N ARG A 328 7.89 -2.57 2.25
CA ARG A 328 8.50 -2.67 0.92
C ARG A 328 9.38 -3.90 0.81
N GLU A 329 9.28 -4.60 -0.32
CA GLU A 329 10.11 -5.78 -0.61
C GLU A 329 11.62 -5.48 -0.65
N ASP A 330 12.00 -4.24 -0.94
CA ASP A 330 13.39 -3.78 -0.95
C ASP A 330 13.87 -3.20 0.40
N GLY A 331 13.02 -3.18 1.43
CA GLY A 331 13.31 -2.67 2.77
C GLY A 331 13.55 -1.16 2.85
N ARG A 332 13.17 -0.38 1.81
CA ARG A 332 13.43 1.08 1.73
C ARG A 332 12.25 1.94 2.15
N GLU A 333 11.58 1.52 3.21
CA GLU A 333 10.37 2.18 3.74
C GLU A 333 10.73 3.58 4.28
N GLY A 334 11.89 3.70 4.95
CA GLY A 334 12.42 4.98 5.42
C GLY A 334 12.57 6.05 4.33
N ASP A 335 12.78 5.65 3.07
CA ASP A 335 12.88 6.60 1.96
C ASP A 335 11.50 7.23 1.64
N VAL A 336 10.40 6.48 1.80
CA VAL A 336 9.03 7.00 1.63
C VAL A 336 8.73 8.11 2.62
N PHE A 337 9.03 7.88 3.90
CA PHE A 337 8.76 8.87 4.95
C PHE A 337 9.61 10.12 4.79
N SER A 338 10.87 9.96 4.33
CA SER A 338 11.73 11.10 4.05
C SER A 338 11.17 11.98 2.93
N LEU A 339 10.52 11.37 1.94
CA LEU A 339 9.98 12.07 0.79
C LEU A 339 8.61 12.68 1.07
N ILE A 340 7.67 11.90 1.60
CA ILE A 340 6.28 12.29 1.73
C ILE A 340 6.04 12.89 3.11
N GLY A 341 6.45 12.19 4.16
CA GLY A 341 6.23 12.57 5.55
C GLY A 341 5.84 11.37 6.42
N PRO A 342 5.60 11.56 7.72
CA PRO A 342 5.27 10.48 8.66
C PRO A 342 3.95 9.79 8.31
N LYS A 343 3.69 8.62 8.90
CA LYS A 343 2.36 7.99 8.87
C LYS A 343 1.36 8.91 9.57
N ARG A 344 0.30 9.32 8.87
CA ARG A 344 -0.75 10.21 9.39
C ARG A 344 -2.01 9.46 9.78
N TYR A 345 -2.29 8.37 9.09
CA TYR A 345 -3.46 7.54 9.35
C TYR A 345 -3.17 6.10 8.94
N ASP A 346 -3.71 5.16 9.70
CA ASP A 346 -3.55 3.72 9.49
C ASP A 346 -4.84 3.02 9.91
N ALA A 347 -5.48 2.34 8.97
CA ALA A 347 -6.69 1.55 9.22
C ALA A 347 -6.43 0.10 8.82
N PRO A 348 -6.23 -0.81 9.79
CA PRO A 348 -6.01 -2.22 9.52
C PRO A 348 -7.21 -2.87 8.81
N TRP A 349 -6.94 -3.88 7.97
CA TRP A 349 -7.96 -4.60 7.21
C TRP A 349 -9.09 -5.14 8.08
N LYS A 350 -8.75 -5.89 9.13
CA LYS A 350 -9.71 -6.55 10.04
C LYS A 350 -10.66 -5.57 10.75
N GLU A 351 -10.21 -4.33 10.99
CA GLU A 351 -11.07 -3.28 11.55
C GLU A 351 -12.10 -2.79 10.53
N MET A 352 -11.65 -2.56 9.28
CA MET A 352 -12.55 -2.17 8.18
C MET A 352 -13.57 -3.27 7.86
N GLU A 353 -13.17 -4.54 8.01
CA GLU A 353 -14.05 -5.70 7.89
C GLU A 353 -15.07 -5.75 9.04
N ASN A 354 -14.63 -5.63 10.29
CA ASN A 354 -15.52 -5.61 11.46
C ASN A 354 -16.53 -4.46 11.43
N GLN A 355 -16.16 -3.33 10.83
CA GLN A 355 -17.04 -2.16 10.64
C GLN A 355 -17.95 -2.29 9.41
N GLY A 356 -17.87 -3.39 8.66
CA GLY A 356 -18.68 -3.66 7.47
C GLY A 356 -18.31 -2.83 6.25
N TYR A 357 -17.14 -2.16 6.27
CA TYR A 357 -16.67 -1.33 5.15
C TYR A 357 -15.98 -2.13 4.06
N ILE A 358 -15.44 -3.29 4.42
CA ILE A 358 -14.80 -4.28 3.56
C ILE A 358 -15.43 -5.64 3.82
N ALA A 359 -15.54 -6.46 2.78
CA ALA A 359 -16.10 -7.79 2.91
C ALA A 359 -15.11 -8.77 3.53
N PRO A 360 -15.58 -9.72 4.36
CA PRO A 360 -14.80 -10.90 4.70
C PRO A 360 -14.47 -11.66 3.42
N ALA A 361 -13.20 -12.01 3.25
CA ALA A 361 -12.72 -12.86 2.18
C ALA A 361 -12.15 -14.15 2.77
N GLU A 362 -12.74 -15.27 2.40
CA GLU A 362 -12.28 -16.61 2.79
C GLU A 362 -11.25 -17.09 1.77
N CYS A 363 -10.02 -17.36 2.23
CA CYS A 363 -8.96 -17.91 1.40
C CYS A 363 -8.86 -19.43 1.62
N VAL A 364 -8.99 -20.20 0.56
CA VAL A 364 -9.01 -21.67 0.59
C VAL A 364 -7.90 -22.22 -0.33
N GLU A 365 -6.89 -22.87 0.26
CA GLU A 365 -5.90 -23.66 -0.45
C GLU A 365 -6.47 -25.05 -0.73
N VAL A 366 -6.64 -25.40 -2.01
CA VAL A 366 -7.09 -26.74 -2.42
C VAL A 366 -5.87 -27.53 -2.83
N ARG A 367 -5.50 -28.53 -2.03
CA ARG A 367 -4.31 -29.35 -2.28
C ARG A 367 -4.64 -30.52 -3.19
N VAL A 368 -4.01 -30.52 -4.36
CA VAL A 368 -4.15 -31.56 -5.38
C VAL A 368 -2.99 -32.55 -5.24
N THR A 369 -3.31 -33.83 -5.12
CA THR A 369 -2.31 -34.90 -5.16
C THR A 369 -2.03 -35.26 -6.63
N LEU A 370 -0.76 -35.22 -7.02
CA LEU A 370 -0.33 -35.68 -8.34
C LEU A 370 -0.41 -37.21 -8.41
N SER A 371 -0.81 -37.74 -9.56
CA SER A 371 -0.70 -39.18 -9.86
C SER A 371 0.76 -39.61 -9.90
N ASP A 372 1.01 -40.93 -9.78
CA ASP A 372 2.37 -41.47 -9.81
C ASP A 372 3.13 -41.11 -11.09
N ASP A 373 2.44 -41.12 -12.25
CA ASP A 373 3.01 -40.75 -13.55
C ASP A 373 3.36 -39.25 -13.60
N GLU A 374 2.46 -38.38 -13.11
CA GLU A 374 2.73 -36.94 -13.01
C GLU A 374 3.89 -36.65 -12.05
N ARG A 375 3.97 -37.37 -10.93
CA ARG A 375 5.03 -37.21 -9.94
C ARG A 375 6.38 -37.64 -10.48
N LEU A 376 6.43 -38.72 -11.26
CA LEU A 376 7.63 -39.17 -11.96
C LEU A 376 8.08 -38.14 -13.00
N ALA A 377 7.15 -37.65 -13.83
CA ALA A 377 7.44 -36.64 -14.83
C ALA A 377 7.92 -35.31 -14.19
N TYR A 378 7.33 -34.89 -13.06
CA TYR A 378 7.81 -33.75 -12.28
C TYR A 378 9.23 -33.96 -11.73
N ALA A 379 9.52 -35.15 -11.19
CA ALA A 379 10.84 -35.46 -10.66
C ALA A 379 11.94 -35.44 -11.74
N MET A 380 11.59 -35.83 -12.97
CA MET A 380 12.47 -35.80 -14.14
C MET A 380 12.55 -34.44 -14.83
N ALA A 381 11.66 -33.50 -14.51
CA ALA A 381 11.66 -32.16 -15.09
C ALA A 381 12.85 -31.32 -14.60
N GLU A 382 13.39 -30.51 -15.52
CA GLU A 382 14.43 -29.54 -15.22
C GLU A 382 13.94 -28.47 -14.23
N SER A 383 14.87 -27.90 -13.47
CA SER A 383 14.54 -27.03 -12.34
C SER A 383 13.68 -25.80 -12.69
N ASP A 384 13.83 -25.26 -13.89
CA ASP A 384 13.10 -24.11 -14.41
C ASP A 384 11.73 -24.49 -15.02
N GLU A 385 11.54 -25.75 -15.40
CA GLU A 385 10.28 -26.27 -15.94
C GLU A 385 9.36 -26.86 -14.86
N ARG A 386 9.92 -27.28 -13.72
CA ARG A 386 9.17 -27.89 -12.60
C ARG A 386 7.91 -27.11 -12.22
N TYR A 387 8.03 -25.79 -12.08
CA TYR A 387 6.87 -24.98 -11.69
C TYR A 387 5.78 -24.96 -12.77
N ARG A 388 6.16 -24.90 -14.06
CA ARG A 388 5.20 -25.01 -15.16
C ARG A 388 4.51 -26.36 -15.10
N PHE A 389 5.29 -27.43 -14.99
CA PHE A 389 4.77 -28.80 -14.95
C PHE A 389 3.72 -28.99 -13.85
N CYS A 390 4.06 -28.67 -12.59
CA CYS A 390 3.13 -28.85 -11.48
C CYS A 390 1.95 -27.86 -11.50
N SER A 391 2.08 -26.74 -12.23
CA SER A 391 1.02 -25.76 -12.40
C SER A 391 -0.01 -26.14 -13.45
N THR A 392 0.36 -26.92 -14.47
CA THR A 392 -0.49 -27.25 -15.62
C THR A 392 -0.94 -28.70 -15.64
N THR A 393 -1.09 -29.33 -14.47
CA THR A 393 -1.48 -30.74 -14.39
C THR A 393 -2.98 -30.93 -14.66
N PRO A 394 -3.38 -32.01 -15.36
CA PRO A 394 -4.80 -32.36 -15.54
C PRO A 394 -5.58 -32.45 -14.22
N ALA A 395 -4.91 -32.83 -13.13
CA ALA A 395 -5.50 -32.85 -11.80
C ALA A 395 -6.01 -31.45 -11.36
N LYS A 396 -5.24 -30.38 -11.62
CA LYS A 396 -5.67 -29.01 -11.34
C LYS A 396 -6.86 -28.59 -12.20
N THR A 397 -6.91 -28.99 -13.47
CA THR A 397 -8.04 -28.73 -14.36
C THR A 397 -9.33 -29.32 -13.81
N ARG A 398 -9.31 -30.61 -13.42
CA ARG A 398 -10.48 -31.29 -12.82
C ARG A 398 -10.99 -30.61 -11.54
N VAL A 399 -10.08 -30.18 -10.67
CA VAL A 399 -10.44 -29.47 -9.43
C VAL A 399 -11.03 -28.09 -9.73
N THR A 400 -10.48 -27.37 -10.70
CA THR A 400 -11.01 -26.07 -11.13
C THR A 400 -12.44 -26.24 -11.68
N GLU A 401 -12.70 -27.26 -12.50
CA GLU A 401 -14.06 -27.58 -12.98
C GLU A 401 -15.03 -27.90 -11.82
N ALA A 402 -14.58 -28.65 -10.81
CA ALA A 402 -15.39 -28.95 -9.64
C ALA A 402 -15.74 -27.68 -8.84
N LEU A 403 -14.77 -26.80 -8.62
CA LEU A 403 -14.98 -25.52 -7.95
C LEU A 403 -15.92 -24.59 -8.73
N VAL A 404 -15.77 -24.51 -10.06
CA VAL A 404 -16.68 -23.71 -10.91
C VAL A 404 -18.10 -24.27 -10.84
N ARG A 405 -18.28 -25.60 -10.87
CA ARG A 405 -19.60 -26.23 -10.71
C ARG A 405 -20.21 -25.98 -9.33
N ARG A 406 -19.41 -26.03 -8.26
CA ARG A 406 -19.84 -25.71 -6.89
C ARG A 406 -20.38 -24.28 -6.77
N HIS A 407 -19.87 -23.37 -7.61
CA HIS A 407 -20.25 -21.96 -7.65
C HIS A 407 -21.01 -21.59 -8.94
N ALA A 408 -21.80 -22.52 -9.50
CA ALA A 408 -22.46 -22.33 -10.78
C ALA A 408 -23.40 -21.12 -10.83
N ASP A 409 -23.99 -20.73 -9.70
CA ASP A 409 -24.89 -19.58 -9.59
C ASP A 409 -24.17 -18.25 -9.30
N GLU A 410 -22.85 -18.27 -9.20
CA GLU A 410 -22.02 -17.13 -8.87
C GLU A 410 -21.16 -16.70 -10.06
N GLN A 411 -20.68 -15.46 -10.01
CA GLN A 411 -19.67 -14.96 -10.94
C GLN A 411 -18.29 -15.47 -10.50
N VAL A 412 -17.68 -16.34 -11.34
CA VAL A 412 -16.42 -17.02 -11.09
C VAL A 412 -15.33 -16.51 -12.03
N LEU A 413 -14.26 -15.97 -11.46
CA LEU A 413 -13.08 -15.54 -12.19
C LEU A 413 -11.95 -16.58 -12.04
N VAL A 414 -11.54 -17.20 -13.15
CA VAL A 414 -10.43 -18.17 -13.16
C VAL A 414 -9.15 -17.49 -13.64
N ILE A 415 -8.08 -17.58 -12.84
CA ILE A 415 -6.83 -16.84 -13.04
C ILE A 415 -5.68 -17.83 -13.22
N GLY A 416 -4.86 -17.62 -14.25
CA GLY A 416 -3.63 -18.40 -14.44
C GLY A 416 -2.49 -17.63 -15.11
N GLN A 417 -1.29 -18.20 -15.04
CA GLN A 417 -0.09 -17.66 -15.67
C GLN A 417 0.09 -18.18 -17.11
N TYR A 418 -0.17 -19.48 -17.32
CA TYR A 418 0.20 -20.17 -18.56
C TYR A 418 -0.94 -20.12 -19.58
N ILE A 419 -0.67 -19.54 -20.75
CA ILE A 419 -1.68 -19.32 -21.78
C ILE A 419 -2.32 -20.63 -22.26
N ASP A 420 -1.50 -21.64 -22.55
CA ASP A 420 -1.97 -22.95 -23.04
C ASP A 420 -2.94 -23.62 -22.04
N GLN A 421 -2.64 -23.53 -20.74
CA GLN A 421 -3.52 -24.02 -19.68
C GLN A 421 -4.86 -23.25 -19.64
N LEU A 422 -4.82 -21.94 -19.87
CA LEU A 422 -6.03 -21.12 -19.84
C LEU A 422 -6.92 -21.35 -21.05
N ASP A 423 -6.35 -21.73 -22.19
CA ASP A 423 -7.11 -22.18 -23.35
C ASP A 423 -7.84 -23.48 -23.07
N GLU A 424 -7.13 -24.49 -22.54
CA GLU A 424 -7.72 -25.77 -22.13
C GLU A 424 -8.85 -25.56 -21.12
N LEU A 425 -8.62 -24.74 -20.09
CA LEU A 425 -9.66 -24.37 -19.12
C LEU A 425 -10.83 -23.63 -19.76
N GLY A 426 -10.57 -22.72 -20.73
CA GLY A 426 -11.62 -22.02 -21.45
C GLY A 426 -12.54 -22.97 -22.21
N GLU A 427 -11.97 -23.97 -22.88
CA GLU A 427 -12.71 -25.01 -23.58
C GLU A 427 -13.52 -25.89 -22.62
N HIS A 428 -12.89 -26.39 -21.56
CA HIS A 428 -13.53 -27.27 -20.58
C HIS A 428 -14.65 -26.59 -19.80
N LEU A 429 -14.46 -25.31 -19.45
CA LEU A 429 -15.45 -24.52 -18.71
C LEU A 429 -16.49 -23.86 -19.63
N ASN A 430 -16.33 -23.99 -20.95
CA ASN A 430 -17.11 -23.26 -21.96
C ASN A 430 -17.17 -21.75 -21.65
N ALA A 431 -15.99 -21.16 -21.36
CA ALA A 431 -15.84 -19.81 -20.86
C ALA A 431 -14.88 -18.99 -21.75
N PRO A 432 -15.15 -17.70 -21.96
CA PRO A 432 -14.24 -16.83 -22.70
C PRO A 432 -12.90 -16.66 -21.98
N VAL A 433 -11.82 -16.57 -22.76
CA VAL A 433 -10.45 -16.41 -22.27
C VAL A 433 -9.88 -15.05 -22.67
N ILE A 434 -9.38 -14.29 -21.70
CA ILE A 434 -8.69 -13.01 -21.93
C ILE A 434 -7.20 -13.18 -21.70
N LYS A 435 -6.41 -12.83 -22.72
CA LYS A 435 -4.95 -12.93 -22.76
C LYS A 435 -4.31 -11.58 -23.06
N GLY A 436 -2.98 -11.54 -23.04
CA GLY A 436 -2.23 -10.33 -23.37
C GLY A 436 -2.50 -9.80 -24.78
N GLU A 437 -2.71 -10.69 -25.74
CA GLU A 437 -3.02 -10.38 -27.14
C GLU A 437 -4.50 -10.02 -27.39
N THR A 438 -5.39 -10.24 -26.42
CA THR A 438 -6.80 -9.88 -26.55
C THR A 438 -6.93 -8.36 -26.73
N LYS A 439 -7.53 -7.95 -27.85
CA LYS A 439 -7.73 -6.54 -28.22
C LYS A 439 -8.51 -5.80 -27.14
N VAL A 440 -8.15 -4.54 -26.88
CA VAL A 440 -8.76 -3.69 -25.84
C VAL A 440 -10.29 -3.67 -25.92
N LYS A 441 -10.85 -3.44 -27.12
CA LYS A 441 -12.30 -3.41 -27.34
C LYS A 441 -13.00 -4.73 -26.98
N GLU A 442 -12.35 -5.86 -27.24
CA GLU A 442 -12.91 -7.17 -26.91
C GLU A 442 -12.81 -7.47 -25.41
N ARG A 443 -11.69 -7.07 -24.80
CA ARG A 443 -11.51 -7.14 -23.35
C ARG A 443 -12.59 -6.36 -22.61
N GLU A 444 -12.84 -5.11 -23.02
CA GLU A 444 -13.89 -4.25 -22.44
C GLU A 444 -15.28 -4.89 -22.61
N ARG A 445 -15.59 -5.44 -23.79
CA ARG A 445 -16.85 -6.15 -24.04
C ARG A 445 -17.04 -7.34 -23.11
N LEU A 446 -16.03 -8.19 -22.95
CA LEU A 446 -16.09 -9.38 -22.10
C LEU A 446 -16.19 -9.02 -20.62
N PHE A 447 -15.44 -8.01 -20.16
CA PHE A 447 -15.58 -7.52 -18.79
C PHE A 447 -16.97 -6.93 -18.53
N GLN A 448 -17.54 -6.20 -19.48
CA GLN A 448 -18.88 -5.67 -19.34
C GLN A 448 -19.94 -6.78 -19.31
N ALA A 449 -19.87 -7.76 -20.22
CA ALA A 449 -20.74 -8.93 -20.24
C ALA A 449 -20.66 -9.73 -18.93
N PHE A 450 -19.47 -9.83 -18.33
CA PHE A 450 -19.30 -10.45 -17.02
C PHE A 450 -19.99 -9.62 -15.94
N ARG A 451 -19.76 -8.29 -15.85
CA ARG A 451 -20.42 -7.41 -14.88
C ARG A 451 -21.94 -7.46 -14.95
N ASP A 452 -22.47 -7.50 -16.18
CA ASP A 452 -23.91 -7.54 -16.46
C ASP A 452 -24.50 -8.95 -16.25
N LYS A 453 -23.68 -9.93 -15.83
CA LYS A 453 -24.04 -11.34 -15.59
C LYS A 453 -24.52 -12.09 -16.83
N GLU A 454 -24.21 -11.59 -18.02
CA GLU A 454 -24.45 -12.33 -19.28
C GLU A 454 -23.54 -13.55 -19.38
N ILE A 455 -22.31 -13.42 -18.88
CA ILE A 455 -21.38 -14.54 -18.66
C ILE A 455 -21.07 -14.66 -17.16
N ARG A 456 -21.08 -15.89 -16.65
CA ARG A 456 -20.82 -16.19 -15.23
C ARG A 456 -19.38 -16.59 -14.97
N VAL A 457 -18.70 -17.19 -15.94
CA VAL A 457 -17.33 -17.66 -15.81
C VAL A 457 -16.45 -16.92 -16.80
N LEU A 458 -15.31 -16.41 -16.33
CA LEU A 458 -14.33 -15.73 -17.16
C LEU A 458 -12.93 -16.22 -16.81
N VAL A 459 -12.15 -16.59 -17.83
CA VAL A 459 -10.76 -17.04 -17.65
C VAL A 459 -9.82 -15.89 -18.04
N VAL A 460 -8.88 -15.54 -17.17
CA VAL A 460 -7.97 -14.41 -17.37
C VAL A 460 -6.51 -14.81 -17.15
N SER A 461 -5.64 -14.40 -18.07
CA SER A 461 -4.20 -14.57 -17.91
C SER A 461 -3.59 -13.49 -17.04
N LYS A 462 -2.43 -13.76 -16.43
CA LYS A 462 -1.67 -12.77 -15.66
C LYS A 462 -1.53 -11.42 -16.39
N VAL A 463 -1.25 -11.43 -17.70
CA VAL A 463 -1.04 -10.20 -18.49
C VAL A 463 -2.34 -9.41 -18.68
N ALA A 464 -3.47 -10.11 -18.81
CA ALA A 464 -4.79 -9.49 -18.80
C ALA A 464 -5.20 -9.02 -17.38
N ASN A 465 -4.76 -9.75 -16.35
CA ASN A 465 -4.96 -9.53 -14.92
C ASN A 465 -4.22 -8.29 -14.37
N PHE A 466 -3.26 -7.72 -15.12
CA PHE A 466 -2.67 -6.40 -14.82
C PHE A 466 -3.57 -5.23 -15.23
N SER A 467 -4.68 -5.48 -15.93
CA SER A 467 -5.69 -4.46 -16.17
C SER A 467 -6.38 -4.21 -14.83
N ILE A 468 -6.27 -2.98 -14.31
CA ILE A 468 -6.80 -2.57 -12.99
C ILE A 468 -8.34 -2.55 -12.94
N ASP A 469 -8.99 -2.96 -14.02
CA ASP A 469 -10.45 -3.00 -14.17
C ASP A 469 -10.96 -4.44 -14.31
N LEU A 470 -10.46 -5.34 -13.46
CA LEU A 470 -11.05 -6.66 -13.33
C LEU A 470 -12.49 -6.52 -12.86
N PRO A 471 -13.43 -7.27 -13.45
CA PRO A 471 -14.79 -7.20 -12.99
C PRO A 471 -14.91 -7.79 -11.59
N GLU A 472 -15.85 -7.25 -10.82
CA GLU A 472 -16.17 -7.71 -9.48
C GLU A 472 -16.68 -9.16 -9.55
N ALA A 473 -16.11 -10.05 -8.74
CA ALA A 473 -16.48 -11.45 -8.68
C ALA A 473 -16.72 -11.87 -7.22
N ALA A 474 -17.67 -12.79 -7.03
CA ALA A 474 -17.90 -13.41 -5.73
C ALA A 474 -16.84 -14.48 -5.43
N VAL A 475 -16.36 -15.15 -6.49
CA VAL A 475 -15.40 -16.25 -6.40
C VAL A 475 -14.25 -16.02 -7.36
N ALA A 476 -13.02 -16.12 -6.85
CA ALA A 476 -11.81 -16.13 -7.66
C ALA A 476 -11.07 -17.47 -7.47
N ILE A 477 -10.71 -18.13 -8.57
CA ILE A 477 -9.98 -19.39 -8.56
C ILE A 477 -8.64 -19.17 -9.25
N GLN A 478 -7.55 -19.28 -8.51
CA GLN A 478 -6.20 -19.23 -9.04
C GLN A 478 -5.67 -20.65 -9.26
N VAL A 479 -5.42 -20.99 -10.52
CA VAL A 479 -4.90 -22.32 -10.92
C VAL A 479 -3.37 -22.31 -10.99
N SER A 480 -2.79 -21.19 -11.38
CA SER A 480 -1.34 -20.96 -11.39
C SER A 480 -1.01 -19.50 -11.05
N GLY A 481 -0.08 -19.29 -10.12
CA GLY A 481 0.37 -17.96 -9.67
C GLY A 481 1.74 -17.59 -10.21
N THR A 482 2.21 -16.37 -9.95
CA THR A 482 3.63 -16.02 -10.18
C THR A 482 4.32 -15.68 -8.89
N PHE A 483 5.54 -16.19 -8.74
CA PHE A 483 6.49 -15.73 -7.74
C PHE A 483 6.91 -14.28 -8.03
N GLY A 484 6.82 -13.40 -7.03
CA GLY A 484 7.46 -12.09 -7.09
C GLY A 484 6.78 -10.95 -6.37
N SER A 485 5.47 -10.97 -6.12
CA SER A 485 4.86 -9.95 -5.25
C SER A 485 3.61 -10.41 -4.52
N ARG A 486 3.82 -10.87 -3.28
CA ARG A 486 2.76 -11.35 -2.36
C ARG A 486 1.79 -10.22 -2.01
N GLN A 487 2.33 -9.00 -1.88
CA GLN A 487 1.54 -7.78 -1.64
C GLN A 487 0.63 -7.46 -2.82
N GLU A 488 1.16 -7.52 -4.04
CA GLU A 488 0.37 -7.22 -5.23
C GLU A 488 -0.79 -8.24 -5.38
N GLU A 489 -0.53 -9.52 -5.10
CA GLU A 489 -1.53 -10.58 -5.16
C GLU A 489 -2.68 -10.38 -4.14
N ALA A 490 -2.38 -10.07 -2.88
CA ALA A 490 -3.42 -9.78 -1.87
C ALA A 490 -4.19 -8.49 -2.16
N GLN A 491 -3.51 -7.45 -2.63
CA GLN A 491 -4.17 -6.20 -3.03
C GLN A 491 -5.10 -6.42 -4.23
N ARG A 492 -4.71 -7.26 -5.19
CA ARG A 492 -5.56 -7.66 -6.32
C ARG A 492 -6.77 -8.45 -5.84
N LEU A 493 -6.56 -9.40 -4.93
CA LEU A 493 -7.64 -10.18 -4.31
C LEU A 493 -8.71 -9.27 -3.68
N GLY A 494 -8.28 -8.30 -2.88
CA GLY A 494 -9.20 -7.32 -2.28
C GLY A 494 -9.92 -6.39 -3.28
N ARG A 495 -9.45 -6.30 -4.54
CA ARG A 495 -10.12 -5.53 -5.60
C ARG A 495 -11.11 -6.36 -6.41
N VAL A 496 -10.81 -7.65 -6.62
CA VAL A 496 -11.66 -8.57 -7.38
C VAL A 496 -12.85 -9.03 -6.54
N LEU A 497 -12.59 -9.34 -5.28
CA LEU A 497 -13.57 -9.98 -4.41
C LEU A 497 -14.57 -8.96 -3.85
N ARG A 498 -15.85 -9.27 -4.00
CA ARG A 498 -16.95 -8.53 -3.39
C ARG A 498 -17.87 -9.45 -2.58
N PRO A 499 -18.48 -8.93 -1.50
CA PRO A 499 -19.45 -9.69 -0.75
C PRO A 499 -20.65 -9.98 -1.65
N LYS A 500 -21.25 -11.14 -1.45
CA LYS A 500 -22.43 -11.58 -2.18
C LYS A 500 -23.63 -10.70 -1.82
N ALA A 501 -24.56 -10.54 -2.76
CA ALA A 501 -25.76 -9.71 -2.57
C ALA A 501 -26.70 -10.25 -1.48
N ASP A 502 -26.58 -11.54 -1.12
CA ASP A 502 -27.29 -12.22 -0.06
C ASP A 502 -26.58 -12.13 1.32
N GLY A 503 -25.43 -11.44 1.39
CA GLY A 503 -24.63 -11.31 2.60
C GLY A 503 -23.55 -12.38 2.79
N GLY A 504 -23.39 -13.34 1.86
CA GLY A 504 -22.28 -14.29 1.88
C GLY A 504 -20.92 -13.64 1.63
N GLY A 505 -19.86 -14.15 2.28
CA GLY A 505 -18.49 -13.69 2.09
C GLY A 505 -17.94 -14.00 0.69
N ALA A 506 -16.89 -13.27 0.28
CA ALA A 506 -16.20 -13.54 -0.98
C ALA A 506 -15.21 -14.71 -0.80
N ARG A 507 -14.99 -15.51 -1.85
CA ARG A 507 -14.11 -16.70 -1.77
C ARG A 507 -12.95 -16.64 -2.75
N PHE A 508 -11.77 -16.97 -2.25
CA PHE A 508 -10.57 -17.15 -3.05
C PHE A 508 -10.06 -18.58 -2.92
N TYR A 509 -10.02 -19.30 -4.04
CA TYR A 509 -9.40 -20.61 -4.11
C TYR A 509 -8.01 -20.52 -4.74
N SER A 510 -7.04 -21.15 -4.11
CA SER A 510 -5.71 -21.39 -4.69
C SER A 510 -5.56 -22.89 -4.88
N VAL A 511 -5.51 -23.34 -6.13
CA VAL A 511 -5.33 -24.76 -6.46
C VAL A 511 -3.83 -25.07 -6.49
N VAL A 512 -3.36 -25.95 -5.60
CA VAL A 512 -1.92 -26.16 -5.32
C VAL A 512 -1.56 -27.63 -5.46
N SER A 513 -0.51 -27.92 -6.22
CA SER A 513 0.01 -29.29 -6.36
C SER A 513 0.89 -29.67 -5.16
N ARG A 514 0.48 -30.72 -4.43
CA ARG A 514 1.18 -31.24 -3.24
C ARG A 514 2.58 -31.78 -3.58
N ASP A 515 3.51 -31.64 -2.65
CA ASP A 515 4.89 -32.15 -2.75
C ASP A 515 5.67 -31.59 -3.96
N THR A 516 5.33 -30.37 -4.38
CA THR A 516 6.00 -29.65 -5.47
C THR A 516 6.41 -28.24 -5.04
N VAL A 517 7.19 -27.57 -5.88
CA VAL A 517 7.58 -26.16 -5.71
C VAL A 517 6.37 -25.22 -5.64
N ASP A 518 5.22 -25.61 -6.20
CA ASP A 518 3.96 -24.88 -6.08
C ASP A 518 3.48 -24.79 -4.62
N GLN A 519 3.63 -25.86 -3.83
CA GLN A 519 3.29 -25.87 -2.40
C GLN A 519 4.23 -24.98 -1.58
N GLU A 520 5.52 -24.92 -1.93
CA GLU A 520 6.46 -23.99 -1.29
C GLU A 520 6.04 -22.54 -1.54
N PHE A 521 5.60 -22.22 -2.75
CA PHE A 521 5.11 -20.89 -3.10
C PHE A 521 3.79 -20.56 -2.40
N ALA A 522 2.88 -21.53 -2.31
CA ALA A 522 1.63 -21.39 -1.56
C ALA A 522 1.89 -21.10 -0.06
N ALA A 523 2.85 -21.79 0.56
CA ALA A 523 3.21 -21.55 1.97
C ALA A 523 3.70 -20.11 2.23
N HIS A 524 4.43 -19.52 1.28
CA HIS A 524 4.84 -18.11 1.38
C HIS A 524 3.65 -17.15 1.26
N ARG A 525 2.67 -17.45 0.40
CA ARG A 525 1.44 -16.69 0.26
C ARG A 525 0.56 -16.83 1.49
N GLN A 526 0.38 -18.05 2.00
CA GLN A 526 -0.35 -18.34 3.24
C GLN A 526 0.17 -17.47 4.37
N ARG A 527 1.49 -17.46 4.59
CA ARG A 527 2.11 -16.65 5.64
C ARG A 527 1.75 -15.17 5.49
N PHE A 528 1.87 -14.64 4.27
CA PHE A 528 1.55 -13.24 4.01
C PHE A 528 0.06 -12.91 4.23
N LEU A 529 -0.86 -13.74 3.74
CA LEU A 529 -2.30 -13.54 3.92
C LEU A 529 -2.70 -13.64 5.40
N ALA A 530 -2.15 -14.62 6.13
CA ALA A 530 -2.36 -14.75 7.56
C ALA A 530 -1.78 -13.55 8.34
N GLU A 531 -0.62 -13.03 7.94
CA GLU A 531 -0.04 -11.81 8.52
C GLU A 531 -0.91 -10.56 8.32
N GLN A 532 -1.72 -10.51 7.24
CA GLN A 532 -2.70 -9.46 6.99
C GLN A 532 -4.06 -9.71 7.67
N GLY A 533 -4.26 -10.89 8.28
CA GLY A 533 -5.47 -11.27 9.00
C GLY A 533 -6.56 -11.93 8.15
N TYR A 534 -6.26 -12.43 6.95
CA TYR A 534 -7.21 -13.21 6.15
C TYR A 534 -7.45 -14.59 6.79
N ALA A 535 -8.72 -15.02 6.83
CA ALA A 535 -9.05 -16.41 7.17
C ALA A 535 -8.49 -17.34 6.08
N TYR A 536 -7.64 -18.29 6.48
CA TYR A 536 -6.97 -19.21 5.57
C TYR A 536 -7.25 -20.67 5.93
N HIS A 537 -7.86 -21.40 5.01
CA HIS A 537 -8.19 -22.81 5.15
C HIS A 537 -7.45 -23.64 4.12
N ILE A 538 -7.11 -24.88 4.48
CA ILE A 538 -6.50 -25.85 3.58
C ILE A 538 -7.42 -27.05 3.53
N ILE A 539 -7.86 -27.43 2.33
CA ILE A 539 -8.71 -28.59 2.08
C ILE A 539 -8.06 -29.52 1.07
N ASP A 540 -8.46 -30.79 1.07
CA ASP A 540 -8.07 -31.72 0.02
C ASP A 540 -8.90 -31.48 -1.25
N ALA A 541 -8.33 -31.79 -2.40
CA ALA A 541 -9.05 -31.76 -3.67
C ALA A 541 -10.23 -32.73 -3.68
N ASP A 542 -10.11 -33.85 -2.97
CA ASP A 542 -11.17 -34.86 -2.85
C ASP A 542 -12.41 -34.31 -2.11
N ASP A 543 -12.20 -33.41 -1.14
CA ASP A 543 -13.28 -32.79 -0.36
C ASP A 543 -14.11 -31.78 -1.17
N VAL A 544 -13.58 -31.29 -2.30
CA VAL A 544 -14.28 -30.32 -3.16
C VAL A 544 -15.54 -30.92 -3.78
N GLY A 545 -15.56 -32.23 -4.01
CA GLY A 545 -16.66 -32.95 -4.65
C GLY A 545 -17.70 -33.55 -3.70
N GLU A 546 -17.44 -33.58 -2.39
CA GLU A 546 -18.26 -34.34 -1.41
C GLU A 546 -19.20 -33.48 -0.54
N GLU A 547 -19.13 -32.14 -0.60
CA GLU A 547 -20.04 -31.29 0.17
C GLU A 547 -21.39 -31.07 -0.52
N ASP A 548 -22.39 -31.80 -0.04
CA ASP A 548 -23.84 -31.65 -0.28
C ASP A 548 -24.33 -30.22 0.07
N PRO A 549 -25.21 -29.56 -0.71
CA PRO A 549 -25.60 -28.15 -0.54
C PRO A 549 -26.62 -27.93 0.59
N ALA A 550 -26.40 -28.56 1.74
CA ALA A 550 -27.23 -28.43 2.94
C ALA A 550 -26.35 -28.18 4.17
N ARG A 551 -25.62 -27.06 4.17
CA ARG A 551 -25.12 -26.41 5.40
C ARG A 551 -25.18 -24.90 5.29
#